data_AF-A0A0A2BTD7-F1
#
_entry.id   AF-A0A0A2BTD7-F1
#
_cell.length_a   1.000
_cell.length_b   1.000
_cell.length_c   1.000
_cell.angle_alpha   90.00
_cell.angle_beta   90.00
_cell.angle_gamma   90.00
#
_symmetry.space_group_name_H-M   'P 1'
#
loop_
_entity.id
_entity.type
_entity.pdbx_description
1 polymer ?
#
loop_
_entity_poly.entity_id
_entity_poly.type
_entity_poly.pdbx_seq_one_letter_code
_entity_poly.pdbx_strand_id
1 'polypeptide(L)'
;MEQFLTELTIRTEGEGFINITDRINHWIKENEIQTGLLVITSKHTSCSLIINENADPRVLQDLSSYFKAIVPEIGFKSISGEGEMKRYLHKEEGIDDMPAHIRTILTSTSLTLSIINSRLDLGTWQAVYLWEHRYSDNNRKVNLHAIAEKIKVEPLRNIENINSILAKTNASKLNRIVMHKQENISQKDDGDQGTEMDLIIDRIHEITGENN
;
A
#
# COMPACT_ATOMS: atom_id res chain seq x y z
N MET A 1 -3.70 -10.48 -19.64
CA MET A 1 -4.38 -9.23 -19.27
C MET A 1 -5.82 -9.58 -18.95
N GLU A 2 -6.23 -9.28 -17.72
CA GLU A 2 -7.51 -9.63 -17.09
C GLU A 2 -8.23 -8.35 -16.65
N GLN A 3 -9.54 -8.45 -16.44
CA GLN A 3 -10.38 -7.37 -15.95
C GLN A 3 -10.81 -7.68 -14.51
N PHE A 4 -10.71 -6.69 -13.62
CA PHE A 4 -11.07 -6.80 -12.21
C PHE A 4 -12.11 -5.72 -11.87
N LEU A 5 -13.20 -6.11 -11.23
CA LEU A 5 -14.28 -5.20 -10.85
C LEU A 5 -14.72 -5.46 -9.41
N THR A 6 -14.78 -4.42 -8.60
CA THR A 6 -15.26 -4.50 -7.21
C THR A 6 -15.89 -3.19 -6.78
N GLU A 7 -16.91 -3.24 -5.92
CA GLU A 7 -17.49 -2.06 -5.25
C GLU A 7 -17.03 -2.05 -3.79
N LEU A 8 -16.33 -0.99 -3.38
CA LEU A 8 -16.03 -0.70 -1.98
C LEU A 8 -17.17 0.11 -1.37
N THR A 9 -17.55 -0.25 -0.14
CA THR A 9 -18.39 0.61 0.71
C THR A 9 -17.50 1.31 1.75
N ILE A 10 -17.54 2.64 1.76
CA ILE A 10 -16.79 3.51 2.66
C ILE A 10 -17.80 4.22 3.56
N ARG A 11 -17.75 3.92 4.86
CA ARG A 11 -18.51 4.67 5.86
C ARG A 11 -17.82 6.01 6.12
N THR A 12 -18.61 7.06 6.17
CA THR A 12 -18.18 8.42 6.53
C THR A 12 -18.97 8.88 7.74
N GLU A 13 -18.31 9.61 8.66
CA GLU A 13 -18.88 10.12 9.90
C GLU A 13 -18.84 11.65 9.85
N GLY A 14 -19.70 12.21 8.98
CA GLY A 14 -19.70 13.62 8.63
C GLY A 14 -18.58 14.04 7.67
N GLU A 15 -18.48 15.35 7.45
CA GLU A 15 -17.58 15.93 6.46
C GLU A 15 -16.10 15.65 6.78
N GLY A 16 -15.31 15.39 5.75
CA GLY A 16 -13.88 15.16 5.93
C GLY A 16 -13.23 14.31 4.86
N PHE A 17 -11.95 14.06 5.05
CA PHE A 17 -11.13 13.28 4.14
C PHE A 17 -10.90 11.89 4.72
N ILE A 18 -11.34 10.88 3.99
CA ILE A 18 -11.14 9.47 4.32
C ILE A 18 -10.04 8.94 3.40
N ASN A 19 -8.87 8.64 3.95
CA ASN A 19 -7.80 8.02 3.17
C ASN A 19 -8.21 6.57 2.81
N ILE A 20 -8.34 6.29 1.52
CA ILE A 20 -8.73 4.98 1.00
C ILE A 20 -7.58 4.25 0.30
N THR A 21 -6.37 4.81 0.33
CA THR A 21 -5.17 4.28 -0.34
C THR A 21 -4.89 2.84 0.06
N ASP A 22 -4.88 2.54 1.37
CA ASP A 22 -4.58 1.19 1.86
C ASP A 22 -5.67 0.18 1.53
N ARG A 23 -6.94 0.61 1.51
CA ARG A 23 -8.06 -0.24 1.09
C ARG A 23 -7.92 -0.65 -0.37
N ILE A 24 -7.51 0.30 -1.23
CA ILE A 24 -7.27 0.02 -2.65
C ILE A 24 -6.03 -0.87 -2.82
N ASN A 25 -4.92 -0.59 -2.13
CA ASN A 25 -3.72 -1.41 -2.18
C ASN A 25 -3.97 -2.84 -1.66
N HIS A 26 -4.83 -2.99 -0.66
CA HIS A 26 -5.25 -4.30 -0.18
C HIS A 26 -6.02 -5.05 -1.27
N TRP A 27 -7.01 -4.41 -1.89
CA TRP A 27 -7.75 -4.97 -3.02
C TRP A 27 -6.84 -5.38 -4.19
N ILE A 28 -5.82 -4.57 -4.53
CA ILE A 28 -4.82 -4.88 -5.56
C ILE A 28 -4.09 -6.19 -5.21
N LYS A 29 -3.65 -6.34 -3.96
CA LYS A 29 -2.95 -7.54 -3.48
C LYS A 29 -3.84 -8.78 -3.44
N GLU A 30 -5.08 -8.65 -2.96
CA GLU A 30 -6.04 -9.77 -2.92
C GLU A 30 -6.35 -10.33 -4.32
N ASN A 31 -6.34 -9.46 -5.34
CA ASN A 31 -6.54 -9.86 -6.73
C ASN A 31 -5.25 -10.26 -7.45
N GLU A 32 -4.12 -10.33 -6.72
CA GLU A 32 -2.79 -10.67 -7.23
C GLU A 32 -2.36 -9.80 -8.42
N ILE A 33 -2.83 -8.56 -8.48
CA ILE A 33 -2.53 -7.66 -9.59
C ILE A 33 -1.08 -7.20 -9.47
N GLN A 34 -0.29 -7.37 -10.53
CA GLN A 34 1.10 -6.93 -10.59
C GLN A 34 1.23 -5.53 -11.20
N THR A 35 0.70 -5.36 -12.41
CA THR A 35 0.82 -4.12 -13.19
C THR A 35 -0.44 -3.89 -14.03
N GLY A 36 -0.93 -2.66 -14.12
CA GLY A 36 -2.10 -2.34 -14.95
C GLY A 36 -2.61 -0.92 -14.79
N LEU A 37 -3.82 -0.68 -15.28
CA LEU A 37 -4.53 0.58 -15.15
C LEU A 37 -5.79 0.38 -14.30
N LEU A 38 -6.00 1.23 -13.30
CA LEU A 38 -7.17 1.25 -12.42
C LEU A 38 -7.96 2.53 -12.60
N VAL A 39 -9.27 2.40 -12.80
CA VAL A 39 -10.24 3.48 -12.70
C VAL A 39 -11.00 3.33 -11.39
N ILE A 40 -11.03 4.41 -10.61
CA ILE A 40 -11.72 4.52 -9.32
C ILE A 40 -12.87 5.51 -9.51
N THR A 41 -14.11 5.11 -9.29
CA THR A 41 -15.28 5.98 -9.53
C THR A 41 -16.23 6.00 -8.34
N SER A 42 -16.55 7.20 -7.84
CA SER A 42 -17.63 7.43 -6.88
C SER A 42 -18.99 7.34 -7.58
N LYS A 43 -19.94 6.60 -6.99
CA LYS A 43 -21.34 6.55 -7.45
C LYS A 43 -22.22 7.64 -6.82
N HIS A 44 -21.61 8.68 -6.25
CA HIS A 44 -22.27 9.71 -5.46
C HIS A 44 -21.96 11.08 -6.02
N THR A 45 -22.90 12.01 -5.85
CA THR A 45 -22.84 13.39 -6.35
C THR A 45 -22.55 14.41 -5.27
N SER A 46 -22.40 13.96 -4.01
CA SER A 46 -22.13 14.78 -2.83
C SER A 46 -20.86 14.37 -2.08
N CYS A 47 -19.98 13.60 -2.73
CA CYS A 47 -18.62 13.32 -2.25
C CYS A 47 -17.66 13.19 -3.45
N SER A 48 -16.37 13.41 -3.19
CA SER A 48 -15.35 13.45 -4.23
C SER A 48 -14.26 12.39 -4.05
N LEU A 49 -13.53 12.13 -5.13
CA LEU A 49 -12.28 11.39 -5.13
C LEU A 49 -11.13 12.33 -5.50
N ILE A 50 -10.12 12.43 -4.65
CA ILE A 50 -8.96 13.29 -4.89
C ILE A 50 -7.65 12.59 -4.58
N ILE A 51 -6.56 13.13 -5.12
CA ILE A 51 -5.19 12.80 -4.71
C ILE A 51 -4.58 14.05 -4.10
N ASN A 52 -4.06 13.94 -2.89
CA ASN A 52 -3.41 15.07 -2.22
C ASN A 52 -2.38 14.62 -1.19
N GLU A 53 -1.84 15.59 -0.45
CA GLU A 53 -0.81 15.37 0.56
C GLU A 53 -1.28 14.42 1.67
N ASN A 54 -0.37 13.55 2.13
CA ASN A 54 -0.58 12.62 3.25
C ASN A 54 0.35 12.83 4.45
N ALA A 55 1.17 13.88 4.42
CA ALA A 55 2.15 14.17 5.47
C ALA A 55 1.63 15.20 6.47
N ASP A 56 1.14 16.36 6.01
CA ASP A 56 0.64 17.42 6.88
C ASP A 56 -0.90 17.50 6.85
N PRO A 57 -1.61 17.20 7.96
CA PRO A 57 -3.07 17.29 8.02
C PRO A 57 -3.59 18.72 7.80
N ARG A 58 -2.75 19.77 7.99
CA ARG A 58 -3.14 21.16 7.75
C ARG A 58 -3.48 21.43 6.29
N VAL A 59 -2.84 20.73 5.34
CA VAL A 59 -3.16 20.85 3.91
C VAL A 59 -4.63 20.50 3.65
N LEU A 60 -5.11 19.41 4.24
CA LEU A 60 -6.51 18.98 4.11
C LEU A 60 -7.46 19.95 4.82
N GLN A 61 -7.07 20.50 5.98
CA GLN A 61 -7.85 21.51 6.70
C GLN A 61 -7.99 22.81 5.89
N ASP A 62 -6.90 23.28 5.28
CA ASP A 62 -6.89 24.46 4.43
C ASP A 62 -7.73 24.25 3.17
N LEU A 63 -7.64 23.08 2.52
CA LEU A 63 -8.50 22.72 1.39
C LEU A 63 -9.98 22.74 1.78
N SER A 64 -10.34 22.14 2.92
CA SER A 64 -11.72 22.17 3.41
C SER A 64 -12.21 23.60 3.67
N SER A 65 -11.38 24.39 4.36
CA SER A 65 -11.70 25.79 4.70
C SER A 65 -11.85 26.65 3.45
N TYR A 66 -10.97 26.47 2.46
CA TYR A 66 -11.05 27.18 1.19
C TYR A 66 -12.32 26.83 0.42
N PHE A 67 -12.67 25.55 0.31
CA PHE A 67 -13.89 25.11 -0.39
C PHE A 67 -15.17 25.56 0.32
N LYS A 68 -15.17 25.68 1.65
CA LYS A 68 -16.27 26.32 2.40
C LYS A 68 -16.39 27.81 2.07
N ALA A 69 -15.26 28.51 1.90
CA ALA A 69 -15.28 29.93 1.56
C ALA A 69 -15.81 30.20 0.13
N ILE A 70 -15.45 29.37 -0.85
CA ILE A 70 -15.89 29.54 -2.24
C ILE A 70 -17.25 28.90 -2.55
N VAL A 71 -17.69 27.94 -1.73
CA VAL A 71 -19.02 27.32 -1.78
C VAL A 71 -19.69 27.38 -0.40
N PRO A 72 -20.18 28.56 0.03
CA PRO A 72 -20.80 28.73 1.34
C PRO A 72 -22.17 28.07 1.41
N GLU A 73 -22.51 27.45 2.54
CA GLU A 73 -23.80 26.79 2.79
C GLU A 73 -24.98 27.76 2.68
N ILE A 74 -24.72 29.03 2.98
CA ILE A 74 -25.72 30.08 2.96
C ILE A 74 -26.13 30.50 1.54
N GLY A 75 -25.40 30.12 0.49
CA GLY A 75 -25.67 30.53 -0.88
C GLY A 75 -24.46 31.22 -1.54
N PHE A 76 -24.70 31.89 -2.66
CA PHE A 76 -23.64 32.44 -3.50
C PHE A 76 -23.91 33.88 -3.93
N LYS A 77 -22.82 34.58 -4.26
CA LYS A 77 -22.78 35.92 -4.84
C LYS A 77 -22.00 35.87 -6.15
N SER A 78 -22.15 36.94 -6.95
CA SER A 78 -21.22 37.19 -8.06
C SER A 78 -19.79 37.26 -7.54
N ILE A 79 -18.81 36.89 -8.37
CA ILE A 79 -17.37 36.98 -8.03
C ILE A 79 -16.92 38.42 -7.77
N SER A 80 -17.65 39.43 -8.30
CA SER A 80 -17.41 40.84 -7.98
C SER A 80 -17.75 41.21 -6.53
N GLY A 81 -18.47 40.35 -5.81
CA GLY A 81 -19.00 40.64 -4.47
C GLY A 81 -20.23 41.54 -4.47
N GLU A 82 -20.60 42.09 -5.62
CA GLU A 82 -21.77 42.96 -5.80
C GLU A 82 -23.07 42.16 -5.88
N GLY A 83 -24.16 42.79 -5.43
CA GLY A 83 -25.50 42.22 -5.42
C GLY A 83 -25.85 41.44 -4.15
N GLU A 84 -27.10 40.95 -4.13
CA GLU A 84 -27.66 40.22 -3.00
C GLU A 84 -27.16 38.77 -2.95
N MET A 85 -27.12 38.19 -1.74
CA MET A 85 -26.84 36.76 -1.56
C MET A 85 -28.00 35.93 -2.13
N LYS A 86 -27.73 35.11 -3.14
CA LYS A 86 -28.70 34.15 -3.67
C LYS A 86 -28.61 32.85 -2.90
N ARG A 87 -29.72 32.44 -2.28
CA ARG A 87 -29.84 31.14 -1.61
C ARG A 87 -29.88 30.02 -2.65
N TYR A 88 -29.35 28.86 -2.29
CA TYR A 88 -29.56 27.66 -3.08
C TYR A 88 -31.02 27.23 -3.03
N LEU A 89 -31.54 26.79 -4.19
CA LEU A 89 -32.90 26.26 -4.30
C LEU A 89 -32.98 24.83 -3.79
N HIS A 90 -31.96 24.02 -4.08
CA HIS A 90 -31.84 22.65 -3.60
C HIS A 90 -31.28 22.65 -2.17
N LYS A 91 -32.09 22.23 -1.20
CA LYS A 91 -31.77 22.23 0.24
C LYS A 91 -32.59 21.21 1.03
N GLU A 92 -33.14 20.23 0.31
CA GLU A 92 -34.12 19.29 0.86
C GLU A 92 -33.47 18.36 1.89
N GLU A 93 -32.18 18.07 1.72
CA GLU A 93 -31.44 17.16 2.60
C GLU A 93 -30.48 17.87 3.57
N GLY A 94 -30.58 19.20 3.71
CA GLY A 94 -29.72 19.99 4.61
C GLY A 94 -29.14 21.24 3.95
N ILE A 95 -28.46 22.06 4.77
CA ILE A 95 -27.79 23.29 4.30
C ILE A 95 -26.53 23.01 3.49
N ASP A 96 -25.95 21.83 3.68
CA ASP A 96 -24.75 21.28 3.05
C ASP A 96 -25.05 20.56 1.73
N ASP A 97 -26.33 20.35 1.39
CA ASP A 97 -26.78 19.57 0.24
C ASP A 97 -26.28 20.11 -1.10
N MET A 98 -26.79 21.25 -1.56
CA MET A 98 -26.31 21.89 -2.78
C MET A 98 -24.81 22.27 -2.75
N PRO A 99 -24.24 22.76 -1.63
CA PRO A 99 -22.80 22.93 -1.52
C PRO A 99 -22.01 21.67 -1.85
N ALA A 100 -22.42 20.50 -1.34
CA ALA A 100 -21.75 19.23 -1.61
C ALA A 100 -21.74 18.88 -3.10
N HIS A 101 -22.84 19.14 -3.81
CA HIS A 101 -22.90 18.98 -5.27
C HIS A 101 -21.90 19.89 -6.00
N ILE A 102 -21.80 21.16 -5.59
CA ILE A 102 -20.87 22.12 -6.20
C ILE A 102 -19.41 21.73 -5.89
N ARG A 103 -19.10 21.36 -4.64
CA ARG A 103 -17.75 20.90 -4.28
C ARG A 103 -17.37 19.64 -5.08
N THR A 104 -18.34 18.76 -5.35
CA THR A 104 -18.13 17.57 -6.18
C THR A 104 -17.80 17.92 -7.64
N ILE A 105 -18.52 18.86 -8.26
CA ILE A 105 -18.23 19.26 -9.66
C ILE A 105 -16.90 20.04 -9.81
N LEU A 106 -16.50 20.78 -8.78
CA LEU A 106 -15.23 21.52 -8.76
C LEU A 106 -14.00 20.62 -8.52
N THR A 107 -14.22 19.37 -8.09
CA THR A 107 -13.16 18.42 -7.79
C THR A 107 -13.21 17.27 -8.79
N SER A 108 -13.50 16.05 -8.34
CA SER A 108 -13.66 14.90 -9.23
C SER A 108 -14.48 13.80 -8.56
N THR A 109 -15.19 13.03 -9.38
CA THR A 109 -15.84 11.77 -8.99
C THR A 109 -15.10 10.55 -9.51
N SER A 110 -14.02 10.73 -10.28
CA SER A 110 -13.26 9.63 -10.88
C SER A 110 -11.76 9.89 -10.89
N LEU A 111 -10.97 8.86 -10.66
CA LEU A 111 -9.50 8.89 -10.77
C LEU A 111 -9.03 7.72 -11.64
N THR A 112 -7.99 7.96 -12.43
CA THR A 112 -7.31 6.92 -13.20
C THR A 112 -5.86 6.85 -12.74
N LEU A 113 -5.42 5.69 -12.27
CA LEU A 113 -4.10 5.46 -11.69
C LEU A 113 -3.45 4.22 -12.27
N SER A 114 -2.13 4.25 -12.39
CA SER A 114 -1.33 3.07 -12.71
C SER A 114 -1.17 2.19 -11.47
N ILE A 115 -1.14 0.88 -11.68
CA ILE A 115 -0.70 -0.11 -10.70
C ILE A 115 0.66 -0.60 -11.15
N ILE A 116 1.65 -0.56 -10.27
CA ILE A 116 3.02 -1.03 -10.53
C ILE A 116 3.51 -1.78 -9.29
N ASN A 117 4.10 -2.96 -9.47
CA ASN A 117 4.62 -3.78 -8.36
C ASN A 117 3.58 -4.03 -7.26
N SER A 118 2.35 -4.36 -7.67
CA SER A 118 1.23 -4.68 -6.76
C SER A 118 0.84 -3.57 -5.79
N ARG A 119 0.97 -2.32 -6.22
CA ARG A 119 0.50 -1.14 -5.49
C ARG A 119 0.12 -0.02 -6.45
N LEU A 120 -0.68 0.93 -5.96
CA LEU A 120 -0.87 2.20 -6.65
C LEU A 120 0.48 2.90 -6.86
N ASP A 121 0.69 3.38 -8.08
CA ASP A 121 1.81 4.23 -8.43
C ASP A 121 1.50 5.68 -8.02
N LEU A 122 1.97 6.05 -6.83
CA LEU A 122 1.76 7.35 -6.20
C LEU A 122 3.11 7.91 -5.77
N GLY A 123 3.24 9.24 -5.86
CA GLY A 123 4.37 9.94 -5.29
C GLY A 123 4.44 9.77 -3.76
N THR A 124 5.62 10.00 -3.18
CA THR A 124 5.87 9.79 -1.74
C THR A 124 4.87 10.51 -0.83
N TRP A 125 4.37 11.66 -1.26
CA TRP A 125 3.49 12.53 -0.48
C TRP A 125 2.03 12.40 -0.91
N GLN A 126 1.69 11.47 -1.81
CA GLN A 126 0.35 11.34 -2.36
C GLN A 126 -0.44 10.22 -1.68
N ALA A 127 -1.69 10.51 -1.37
CA ALA A 127 -2.70 9.53 -1.01
C ALA A 127 -4.01 9.78 -1.78
N VAL A 128 -4.77 8.71 -1.98
CA VAL A 128 -6.13 8.75 -2.53
C VAL A 128 -7.12 8.93 -1.39
N TYR A 129 -7.95 9.96 -1.49
CA TYR A 129 -8.98 10.27 -0.51
C TYR A 129 -10.38 10.20 -1.12
N LEU A 130 -11.32 9.66 -0.35
CA LEU A 130 -12.72 10.03 -0.48
C LEU A 130 -12.95 11.28 0.37
N TRP A 131 -13.39 12.37 -0.25
CA TRP A 131 -13.73 13.60 0.44
C TRP A 131 -15.25 13.69 0.60
N GLU A 132 -15.73 13.47 1.82
CA GLU A 132 -17.11 13.64 2.23
C GLU A 132 -17.43 15.12 2.41
N HIS A 133 -18.48 15.61 1.72
CA HIS A 133 -18.93 16.99 1.82
C HIS A 133 -20.17 17.15 2.69
N ARG A 134 -20.87 16.05 3.00
CA ARG A 134 -22.09 16.06 3.80
C ARG A 134 -21.78 15.97 5.29
N TYR A 135 -22.59 16.64 6.12
CA TYR A 135 -22.39 16.67 7.57
C TYR A 135 -22.91 15.41 8.27
N SER A 136 -23.82 14.68 7.64
CA SER A 136 -24.37 13.43 8.19
C SER A 136 -23.49 12.22 7.88
N ASP A 137 -23.66 11.16 8.67
CA ASP A 137 -23.09 9.85 8.37
C ASP A 137 -23.61 9.31 7.03
N ASN A 138 -22.71 8.79 6.20
CA ASN A 138 -23.06 8.22 4.90
C ASN A 138 -22.33 6.90 4.63
N ASN A 139 -22.88 6.12 3.70
CA ASN A 139 -22.23 4.94 3.13
C ASN A 139 -21.97 5.19 1.64
N ARG A 140 -20.72 5.53 1.32
CA ARG A 140 -20.30 5.85 -0.03
C ARG A 140 -19.85 4.60 -0.77
N LYS A 141 -20.24 4.53 -2.04
CA LYS A 141 -19.97 3.41 -2.95
C LYS A 141 -18.93 3.86 -3.96
N VAL A 142 -17.80 3.16 -3.98
CA VAL A 142 -16.67 3.44 -4.86
C VAL A 142 -16.38 2.20 -5.69
N ASN A 143 -16.52 2.30 -7.00
CA ASN A 143 -16.12 1.25 -7.93
C ASN A 143 -14.62 1.27 -8.15
N LEU A 144 -14.01 0.09 -8.11
CA LEU A 144 -12.66 -0.19 -8.58
C LEU A 144 -12.78 -1.04 -9.84
N HIS A 145 -12.22 -0.55 -10.95
CA HIS A 145 -12.21 -1.25 -12.22
C HIS A 145 -10.82 -1.22 -12.83
N ALA A 146 -10.15 -2.38 -12.88
CA ALA A 146 -8.82 -2.48 -13.44
C ALA A 146 -8.75 -3.38 -14.68
N ILE A 147 -7.86 -3.03 -15.60
CA ILE A 147 -7.36 -3.92 -16.66
C ILE A 147 -5.88 -4.12 -16.38
N ALA A 148 -5.48 -5.35 -16.06
CA ALA A 148 -4.16 -5.60 -15.48
C ALA A 148 -3.61 -7.01 -15.75
N GLU A 149 -2.32 -7.20 -15.45
CA GLU A 149 -1.65 -8.49 -15.40
C GLU A 149 -1.49 -8.94 -13.95
N LYS A 150 -1.70 -10.24 -13.70
CA LYS A 150 -1.43 -10.84 -12.39
C LYS A 150 0.06 -11.11 -12.16
N ILE A 151 0.42 -11.34 -10.91
CA ILE A 151 1.75 -11.83 -10.51
C ILE A 151 2.03 -13.12 -11.30
N LYS A 152 3.11 -13.10 -12.09
CA LYS A 152 3.62 -14.31 -12.72
C LYS A 152 4.36 -15.11 -11.66
N VAL A 153 3.72 -16.12 -11.10
CA VAL A 153 4.43 -17.17 -10.40
C VAL A 153 5.12 -18.00 -11.48
N GLU A 154 6.41 -17.74 -11.73
CA GLU A 154 7.18 -18.73 -12.47
C GLU A 154 7.21 -20.01 -11.62
N PRO A 155 6.78 -21.17 -12.16
CA PRO A 155 7.04 -22.42 -11.47
C PRO A 155 8.54 -22.50 -11.23
N LEU A 156 8.96 -22.91 -10.04
CA LEU A 156 10.37 -23.15 -9.69
C LEU A 156 11.02 -24.00 -10.80
N ARG A 157 11.63 -23.35 -11.78
CA ARG A 157 12.41 -24.01 -12.82
C ARG A 157 13.75 -24.33 -12.18
N ASN A 158 14.02 -25.63 -12.10
CA ASN A 158 15.27 -26.27 -11.67
C ASN A 158 15.55 -26.34 -10.15
N ILE A 159 14.83 -27.23 -9.47
CA ILE A 159 15.35 -27.96 -8.29
C ILE A 159 16.49 -28.94 -8.69
N GLU A 160 16.78 -29.12 -9.99
CA GLU A 160 17.95 -29.91 -10.44
C GLU A 160 19.31 -29.39 -9.94
N ASN A 161 19.38 -28.16 -9.42
CA ASN A 161 20.66 -27.54 -9.07
C ASN A 161 21.01 -27.51 -7.57
N ILE A 162 20.19 -28.02 -6.65
CA ILE A 162 20.62 -28.08 -5.23
C ILE A 162 21.81 -29.06 -5.10
N ASN A 163 21.72 -30.22 -5.75
CA ASN A 163 22.83 -31.17 -5.79
C ASN A 163 24.05 -30.65 -6.58
N SER A 164 23.85 -29.81 -7.60
CA SER A 164 24.97 -29.20 -8.34
C SER A 164 25.64 -28.05 -7.57
N ILE A 165 24.88 -27.30 -6.77
CA ILE A 165 25.38 -26.23 -5.89
C ILE A 165 26.11 -26.86 -4.70
N LEU A 166 25.58 -27.95 -4.13
CA LEU A 166 26.27 -28.77 -3.12
C LEU A 166 27.53 -29.42 -3.71
N ALA A 167 27.51 -29.90 -4.96
CA ALA A 167 28.69 -30.44 -5.65
C ALA A 167 29.74 -29.37 -6.02
N LYS A 168 29.32 -28.12 -6.28
CA LYS A 168 30.21 -26.96 -6.51
C LYS A 168 30.75 -26.38 -5.21
N THR A 169 30.10 -26.64 -4.09
CA THR A 169 30.64 -26.36 -2.76
C THR A 169 31.66 -27.45 -2.46
N ASN A 170 32.87 -27.16 -2.90
CA ASN A 170 34.00 -28.06 -3.07
C ASN A 170 34.34 -28.79 -1.75
N ALA A 171 33.63 -29.88 -1.43
CA ALA A 171 33.82 -30.69 -0.23
C ALA A 171 35.26 -31.20 -0.12
N SER A 172 35.91 -31.44 -1.26
CA SER A 172 37.33 -31.78 -1.37
C SER A 172 38.28 -30.60 -1.07
N LYS A 173 37.87 -29.35 -1.28
CA LYS A 173 38.64 -28.15 -0.89
C LYS A 173 38.52 -27.89 0.61
N LEU A 174 37.32 -28.08 1.18
CA LEU A 174 37.08 -28.03 2.63
C LEU A 174 37.82 -29.17 3.35
N ASN A 175 37.75 -30.42 2.86
CA ASN A 175 38.54 -31.52 3.41
C ASN A 175 40.05 -31.27 3.30
N ARG A 176 40.55 -30.70 2.20
CA ARG A 176 41.97 -30.33 2.10
C ARG A 176 42.37 -29.26 3.11
N ILE A 177 41.51 -28.26 3.36
CA ILE A 177 41.78 -27.21 4.35
C ILE A 177 41.74 -27.77 5.77
N VAL A 178 40.80 -28.66 6.08
CA VAL A 178 40.66 -29.32 7.39
C VAL A 178 41.85 -30.25 7.66
N MET A 179 42.23 -31.10 6.70
CA MET A 179 43.37 -32.01 6.82
C MET A 179 44.69 -31.26 6.97
N HIS A 180 44.90 -30.18 6.21
CA HIS A 180 46.10 -29.35 6.32
C HIS A 180 46.17 -28.57 7.65
N LYS A 181 45.03 -28.36 8.33
CA LYS A 181 44.97 -27.76 9.66
C LYS A 181 45.26 -28.79 10.75
N GLN A 182 44.80 -30.04 10.59
CA GLN A 182 45.12 -31.16 11.50
C GLN A 182 46.61 -31.51 11.50
N GLU A 183 47.26 -31.54 10.33
CA GLU A 183 48.72 -31.80 10.23
C GLU A 183 49.57 -30.71 10.91
N ASN A 184 49.11 -29.45 10.86
CA ASN A 184 49.79 -28.32 11.53
C ASN A 184 49.54 -28.28 13.05
N ILE A 185 48.48 -28.91 13.54
CA ILE A 185 48.19 -29.02 14.97
C ILE A 185 48.97 -30.19 15.58
N SER A 186 49.13 -31.31 14.85
CA SER A 186 49.93 -32.46 15.29
C SER A 186 51.46 -32.23 15.30
N GLN A 187 51.95 -31.08 14.81
CA GLN A 187 53.36 -30.68 14.91
C GLN A 187 53.65 -29.65 16.01
N LYS A 188 52.63 -29.23 16.78
CA LYS A 188 52.81 -28.48 18.03
C LYS A 188 52.49 -29.39 19.19
N ASP A 189 53.47 -30.20 19.56
CA ASP A 189 53.42 -30.99 20.78
C ASP A 189 53.79 -30.14 22.01
N ASP A 190 53.36 -30.62 23.17
CA ASP A 190 53.67 -30.18 24.54
C ASP A 190 52.93 -28.94 25.08
N GLY A 191 51.83 -29.19 25.77
CA GLY A 191 51.35 -28.27 26.82
C GLY A 191 49.85 -28.34 27.07
N ASP A 192 49.50 -29.11 28.10
CA ASP A 192 48.27 -29.01 28.91
C ASP A 192 47.45 -27.73 28.69
N GLN A 193 46.32 -27.86 28.01
CA GLN A 193 45.07 -27.15 28.30
C GLN A 193 43.96 -27.64 27.37
N GLY A 194 42.89 -28.17 27.95
CA GLY A 194 41.67 -28.57 27.26
C GLY A 194 41.23 -27.47 26.29
N THR A 195 41.40 -27.74 25.01
CA THR A 195 41.30 -26.72 23.97
C THR A 195 40.01 -26.94 23.20
N GLU A 196 39.32 -25.83 22.93
CA GLU A 196 38.31 -25.48 21.89
C GLU A 196 37.71 -26.60 20.99
N MET A 197 38.48 -27.62 20.63
CA MET A 197 38.07 -28.84 19.94
C MET A 197 37.00 -29.63 20.71
N ASP A 198 37.12 -29.79 22.03
CA ASP A 198 36.14 -30.55 22.83
C ASP A 198 34.76 -29.86 22.82
N LEU A 199 34.76 -28.53 22.92
CA LEU A 199 33.55 -27.69 22.83
C LEU A 199 32.90 -27.73 21.45
N ILE A 200 33.68 -27.96 20.39
CA ILE A 200 33.15 -28.09 19.02
C ILE A 200 32.57 -29.49 18.80
N ILE A 201 33.18 -30.53 19.35
CA ILE A 201 32.68 -31.91 19.27
C ILE A 201 31.36 -32.05 20.04
N ASP A 202 31.26 -31.50 21.25
CA ASP A 202 30.01 -31.51 22.03
C ASP A 202 28.87 -30.79 21.31
N ARG A 203 29.18 -29.69 20.62
CA ARG A 203 28.19 -28.90 19.88
C ARG A 203 27.76 -29.56 18.56
N ILE A 204 28.63 -30.37 17.96
CA ILE A 204 28.28 -31.18 16.80
C ILE A 204 27.36 -32.33 17.22
N HIS A 205 27.61 -32.98 18.38
CA HIS A 205 26.72 -33.99 18.93
C HIS A 205 25.34 -33.45 19.31
N GLU A 206 25.26 -32.22 19.82
CA GLU A 206 23.99 -31.53 20.10
C GLU A 206 23.16 -31.25 18.82
N ILE A 207 23.82 -31.00 17.70
CA ILE A 207 23.17 -30.66 16.41
C ILE A 207 22.73 -31.92 15.65
N THR A 208 23.44 -33.04 15.79
CA THR A 208 23.13 -34.28 15.04
C THR A 208 22.10 -35.17 15.74
N GLY A 209 21.75 -34.90 17.00
CA GLY A 209 20.69 -35.63 17.71
C GLY A 209 20.94 -37.13 17.88
N GLU A 210 22.18 -37.58 17.75
CA GLU A 210 22.56 -38.97 18.02
C GLU A 210 22.75 -39.16 19.53
N ASN A 211 21.63 -39.40 20.22
CA ASN A 211 21.65 -40.07 21.52
C ASN A 211 22.00 -41.54 21.30
N ASN A 212 23.13 -41.98 21.84
CA ASN A 212 23.35 -43.38 22.20
C ASN A 212 22.77 -43.62 23.60
#